data_AF-A0A2N6BW47-F1
#
_entry.id   AF-A0A2N6BW47-F1
#
_cell.length_a   1.000
_cell.length_b   1.000
_cell.length_c   1.000
_cell.angle_alpha   90.00
_cell.angle_beta   90.00
_cell.angle_gamma   90.00
#
_symmetry.space_group_name_H-M   'P 1'
#
loop_
_entity.id
_entity.type
_entity.pdbx_description
1 polymer ?
#
loop_
_entity_poly.entity_id
_entity_poly.type
_entity_poly.pdbx_seq_one_letter_code
_entity_poly.pdbx_strand_id
1 'polypeptide(L)'
;MQLSAYHFPETDIATADLRNQLLFFDQLIHLKAHEGDTEDQDELCPAYTPAPLAEDLPRFKQLLAELKGNEAAFYQGQLSNMALEYLENRDPDTISHIINTLQGSATTTAPSAQRHQLWQARLLLKLAELLCREQRELQEDLTRANQRQGDLLKELKGEAEMQDLMPSLAEVTAPHFPIHLDKLIKAWGHLMLAGDRQPWCLHCFTNEAAEALFEVNEVMSGKRPSRLLRLPLPQADVDPHHYETKRQTWRQEVAECREQLAGELQAIAAQGPTSSSLTHLSRLAALWTSAHEQHNPWSGPTGAPVPAKGCATPHLEIYLLSQPITTLLARLCGRKHTATAAPQWSHGLLALPSRRTATCKG
;
A
#
# COMPACT_ATOMS: atom_id res chain seq x y z
N MET A 1 11.34 13.40 16.80
CA MET A 1 11.21 11.93 16.58
C MET A 1 10.71 11.67 15.16
N GLN A 2 11.02 10.54 14.51
CA GLN A 2 10.57 10.27 13.12
C GLN A 2 9.31 9.39 13.09
N LEU A 3 8.26 9.88 12.44
CA LEU A 3 7.03 9.15 12.18
C LEU A 3 7.17 8.35 10.87
N SER A 4 7.51 7.07 11.00
CA SER A 4 7.61 6.14 9.88
C SER A 4 6.41 5.19 9.82
N ALA A 5 5.84 4.97 8.63
CA ALA A 5 4.86 3.91 8.40
C ALA A 5 5.27 3.04 7.21
N TYR A 6 4.88 1.77 7.23
CA TYR A 6 5.15 0.84 6.13
C TYR A 6 3.96 0.83 5.18
N HIS A 7 4.21 1.09 3.91
CA HIS A 7 3.16 1.02 2.91
C HIS A 7 2.77 -0.44 2.64
N PHE A 8 1.46 -0.68 2.58
CA PHE A 8 0.86 -1.99 2.45
C PHE A 8 -0.49 -1.91 1.72
N PRO A 9 -0.96 -2.96 1.04
CA PRO A 9 -0.25 -4.15 0.56
C PRO A 9 0.27 -4.01 -0.88
N GLU A 10 0.12 -2.83 -1.51
CA GLU A 10 0.50 -2.62 -2.90
C GLU A 10 2.02 -2.77 -3.09
N THR A 11 2.39 -3.38 -4.22
CA THR A 11 3.77 -3.71 -4.59
C THR A 11 4.37 -2.69 -5.57
N ASP A 12 3.53 -1.92 -6.25
CA ASP A 12 3.92 -0.90 -7.22
C ASP A 12 3.09 0.35 -6.98
N ILE A 13 3.75 1.42 -6.53
CA ILE A 13 3.08 2.65 -6.13
C ILE A 13 3.72 3.81 -6.87
N ALA A 14 2.90 4.59 -7.55
CA ALA A 14 3.34 5.87 -8.08
C ALA A 14 3.59 6.82 -6.90
N THR A 15 4.80 7.39 -6.80
CA THR A 15 5.14 8.32 -5.72
C THR A 15 4.24 9.57 -5.70
N ALA A 16 3.64 9.89 -6.84
CA ALA A 16 2.57 10.89 -6.96
C ALA A 16 1.38 10.62 -6.03
N ASP A 17 0.97 9.36 -5.85
CA ASP A 17 -0.18 8.98 -5.04
C ASP A 17 0.09 9.06 -3.53
N LEU A 18 1.37 9.05 -3.14
CA LEU A 18 1.82 9.15 -1.75
C LEU A 18 2.13 10.59 -1.31
N ARG A 19 2.10 11.56 -2.23
CA ARG A 19 2.48 12.95 -1.97
C ARG A 19 1.70 13.59 -0.83
N ASN A 20 0.41 13.27 -0.69
CA ASN A 20 -0.42 13.85 0.37
C ASN A 20 -0.04 13.27 1.73
N GLN A 21 0.25 11.98 1.79
CA GLN A 21 0.56 11.25 3.02
C GLN A 21 1.98 11.55 3.49
N LEU A 22 2.91 11.81 2.56
CA LEU A 22 4.25 12.30 2.83
C LEU A 22 4.28 13.70 3.46
N LEU A 23 3.17 14.43 3.56
CA LEU A 23 3.12 15.65 4.38
C LEU A 23 3.06 15.33 5.88
N PHE A 24 2.42 14.21 6.22
CA PHE A 24 2.23 13.77 7.60
C PHE A 24 3.33 12.80 8.07
N PHE A 25 3.65 11.78 7.27
CA PHE A 25 4.70 10.81 7.60
C PHE A 25 6.07 11.34 7.23
N ASP A 26 7.03 11.33 8.16
CA ASP A 26 8.40 11.72 7.87
C ASP A 26 9.01 10.83 6.79
N GLN A 27 8.72 9.53 6.87
CA GLN A 27 9.11 8.51 5.89
C GLN A 27 7.97 7.50 5.68
N LEU A 28 7.65 7.22 4.42
CA LEU A 28 6.83 6.06 4.06
C LEU A 28 7.74 4.98 3.49
N ILE A 29 7.88 3.89 4.22
CA ILE A 29 8.75 2.79 3.82
C ILE A 29 7.98 1.92 2.83
N HIS A 30 8.45 1.89 1.58
CA HIS A 30 7.87 1.03 0.55
C HIS A 30 8.40 -0.40 0.73
N LEU A 31 7.49 -1.37 0.82
CA LEU A 31 7.87 -2.78 0.90
C LEU A 31 8.21 -3.32 -0.48
N LYS A 32 9.42 -3.87 -0.65
CA LYS A 32 9.85 -4.57 -1.88
C LYS A 32 9.94 -6.07 -1.67
N ALA A 33 9.54 -6.85 -2.67
CA ALA A 33 9.56 -8.30 -2.61
C ALA A 33 10.98 -8.89 -2.77
N HIS A 34 11.89 -8.22 -3.48
CA HIS A 34 13.30 -8.63 -3.61
C HIS A 34 14.26 -7.43 -3.69
N GLU A 35 15.54 -7.73 -3.57
CA GLU A 35 16.63 -6.75 -3.58
C GLU A 35 17.04 -6.37 -5.02
N GLY A 36 17.47 -5.12 -5.21
CA GLY A 36 18.32 -4.76 -6.34
C GLY A 36 17.65 -4.40 -7.66
N ASP A 37 16.49 -3.74 -7.62
CA ASP A 37 16.08 -2.84 -8.71
C ASP A 37 16.57 -1.43 -8.33
N THR A 38 17.68 -1.01 -8.93
CA THR A 38 18.40 0.23 -8.61
C THR A 38 17.69 1.50 -9.11
N GLU A 39 16.61 1.36 -9.88
CA GLU A 39 15.91 2.50 -10.49
C GLU A 39 14.93 3.23 -9.56
N ASP A 40 14.58 2.66 -8.39
CA ASP A 40 13.57 3.24 -7.49
C ASP A 40 14.12 3.70 -6.13
N GLN A 41 15.31 4.30 -6.08
CA GLN A 41 15.73 5.04 -4.88
C GLN A 41 15.09 6.43 -4.89
N ASP A 42 13.78 6.48 -4.63
CA ASP A 42 13.13 7.74 -4.31
C ASP A 42 13.50 8.11 -2.87
N GLU A 43 14.21 9.23 -2.67
CA GLU A 43 14.67 9.70 -1.34
C GLU A 43 13.52 9.82 -0.34
N LEU A 44 12.30 10.05 -0.84
CA LEU A 44 11.09 10.25 -0.05
C LEU A 44 10.44 8.94 0.43
N CYS A 45 10.66 7.85 -0.28
CA CYS A 45 10.03 6.55 -0.04
C CYS A 45 11.11 5.45 -0.02
N PRO A 46 11.88 5.33 1.09
CA PRO A 46 12.94 4.34 1.17
C PRO A 46 12.36 2.93 1.02
N ALA A 47 12.97 2.15 0.14
CA ALA A 47 12.60 0.76 -0.07
C ALA A 47 13.13 -0.13 1.06
N TYR A 48 12.29 -1.04 1.54
CA TYR A 48 12.67 -2.07 2.51
C TYR A 48 12.26 -3.45 2.01
N THR A 49 13.21 -4.39 2.01
CA THR A 49 12.96 -5.78 1.63
C THR A 49 12.93 -6.65 2.89
N PRO A 50 11.76 -7.07 3.37
CA PRO A 50 11.67 -7.98 4.52
C PRO A 50 12.25 -9.35 4.17
N ALA A 51 13.17 -9.84 5.01
CA ALA A 51 13.93 -11.07 4.82
C ALA A 51 14.66 -11.08 3.45
N PRO A 52 15.89 -10.57 3.33
CA PRO A 52 16.59 -10.55 2.04
C PRO A 52 16.86 -11.97 1.50
N LEU A 53 16.96 -12.10 0.17
CA LEU A 53 17.22 -13.39 -0.50
C LEU A 53 18.71 -13.77 -0.44
N ALA A 54 19.61 -12.81 -0.28
CA ALA A 54 21.05 -13.02 -0.20
C ALA A 54 21.56 -13.91 -1.37
N GLU A 55 22.03 -15.13 -1.09
CA GLU A 55 22.59 -16.08 -2.07
C GLU A 55 21.58 -16.53 -3.14
N ASP A 56 20.28 -16.48 -2.82
CA ASP A 56 19.19 -16.93 -3.70
C ASP A 56 18.79 -15.86 -4.74
N LEU A 57 19.25 -14.62 -4.59
CA LEU A 57 18.89 -13.48 -5.44
C LEU A 57 19.15 -13.70 -6.94
N PRO A 58 20.34 -14.13 -7.41
CA PRO A 58 20.60 -14.27 -8.84
C PRO A 58 19.67 -15.29 -9.50
N ARG A 59 19.38 -16.40 -8.80
CA ARG A 59 18.47 -17.44 -9.27
C ARG A 59 17.03 -16.95 -9.34
N PHE A 60 16.59 -16.19 -8.33
CA PHE A 60 15.27 -15.56 -8.35
C PHE A 60 15.12 -14.57 -9.51
N LYS A 61 16.16 -13.76 -9.79
CA LYS A 61 16.18 -12.84 -10.93
C LYS A 61 16.12 -13.56 -12.27
N GLN A 62 16.85 -14.67 -12.42
CA GLN A 62 16.78 -15.50 -13.62
C GLN A 62 15.36 -16.04 -13.84
N LEU A 63 14.73 -16.56 -12.79
CA LEU A 63 13.35 -17.06 -12.86
C LEU A 63 12.37 -15.97 -13.29
N LEU A 64 12.50 -14.74 -12.77
CA LEU A 64 11.68 -13.62 -13.21
C LEU A 64 11.92 -13.26 -14.68
N ALA A 65 13.15 -13.34 -15.17
CA ALA A 65 13.47 -13.11 -16.58
C ALA A 65 12.87 -14.20 -17.48
N GLU A 66 12.91 -15.47 -17.06
CA GLU A 66 12.30 -16.59 -17.78
C GLU A 66 10.77 -16.49 -17.84
N LEU A 67 10.13 -16.04 -16.75
CA LEU A 67 8.70 -15.79 -16.70
C LEU A 67 8.27 -14.67 -17.67
N LYS A 68 9.00 -13.55 -17.67
CA LYS A 68 8.79 -12.46 -18.64
C LYS A 68 9.05 -12.89 -20.08
N GLY A 69 9.87 -13.91 -20.32
CA GLY A 69 10.15 -14.42 -21.66
C GLY A 69 9.06 -15.33 -22.25
N ASN A 70 8.18 -15.90 -21.42
CA ASN A 70 7.20 -16.93 -21.80
C ASN A 70 5.75 -16.54 -21.47
N GLU A 71 5.42 -15.26 -21.67
CA GLU A 71 4.14 -14.64 -21.30
C GLU A 71 2.91 -15.46 -21.74
N ALA A 72 2.81 -15.80 -23.03
CA ALA A 72 1.59 -16.41 -23.58
C ALA A 72 1.22 -17.79 -23.02
N ALA A 73 2.21 -18.64 -22.72
CA ALA A 73 1.98 -20.00 -22.23
C ALA A 73 1.80 -20.07 -20.70
N PHE A 74 2.40 -19.14 -19.97
CA PHE A 74 2.41 -19.14 -18.51
C PHE A 74 1.15 -18.47 -17.93
N TYR A 75 0.66 -17.41 -18.58
CA TYR A 75 -0.52 -16.65 -18.12
C TYR A 75 -1.86 -17.39 -18.28
N GLN A 76 -2.02 -18.24 -19.29
CA GLN A 76 -3.31 -18.87 -19.59
C GLN A 76 -3.66 -20.11 -18.74
N GLY A 77 -2.73 -20.69 -17.98
CA GLY A 77 -3.01 -21.94 -17.28
C GLY A 77 -2.36 -22.14 -15.91
N GLN A 78 -1.16 -21.60 -15.66
CA GLN A 78 -0.42 -21.92 -14.42
C GLN A 78 -0.60 -20.87 -13.32
N LEU A 79 -0.76 -19.59 -13.67
CA LEU A 79 -0.90 -18.51 -12.70
C LEU A 79 -2.30 -18.41 -12.08
N SER A 80 -3.34 -18.70 -12.87
CA SER A 80 -4.71 -18.86 -12.34
C SER A 80 -4.78 -20.02 -11.34
N ASN A 81 -4.13 -21.14 -11.66
CA ASN A 81 -4.02 -22.30 -10.77
C ASN A 81 -3.16 -22.02 -9.54
N MET A 82 -2.01 -21.35 -9.65
CA MET A 82 -1.17 -20.96 -8.49
C MET A 82 -1.90 -20.01 -7.54
N ALA A 83 -2.66 -19.05 -8.08
CA ALA A 83 -3.50 -18.19 -7.26
C ALA A 83 -4.56 -19.04 -6.55
N LEU A 84 -5.22 -19.97 -7.23
CA LEU A 84 -6.26 -20.84 -6.66
C LEU A 84 -5.73 -21.86 -5.64
N GLU A 85 -4.55 -22.45 -5.85
CA GLU A 85 -3.93 -23.46 -4.97
C GLU A 85 -3.40 -22.86 -3.65
N TYR A 86 -3.21 -21.53 -3.55
CA TYR A 86 -2.87 -20.86 -2.29
C TYR A 86 -4.00 -20.95 -1.22
N LEU A 87 -5.20 -21.41 -1.61
CA LEU A 87 -6.41 -21.43 -0.77
C LEU A 87 -6.63 -22.73 -0.01
N GLU A 88 -6.18 -23.87 -0.52
CA GLU A 88 -6.46 -25.16 0.11
C GLU A 88 -5.16 -25.81 0.56
N ASN A 89 -5.06 -26.12 1.86
CA ASN A 89 -3.99 -26.92 2.46
C ASN A 89 -3.95 -28.36 1.90
N ARG A 90 -4.01 -28.57 0.57
CA ARG A 90 -4.27 -29.89 0.02
C ARG A 90 -3.54 -30.35 -1.21
N ASP A 91 -2.59 -29.61 -1.78
CA ASP A 91 -1.44 -30.26 -2.44
C ASP A 91 -0.22 -29.33 -2.47
N PRO A 92 0.67 -29.39 -1.46
CA PRO A 92 1.95 -28.70 -1.50
C PRO A 92 2.82 -29.21 -2.66
N ASP A 93 2.48 -30.35 -3.26
CA ASP A 93 3.28 -31.04 -4.25
C ASP A 93 3.26 -30.36 -5.63
N THR A 94 2.20 -29.69 -6.08
CA THR A 94 2.18 -29.04 -7.41
C THR A 94 3.04 -27.79 -7.47
N ILE A 95 2.89 -26.90 -6.48
CA ILE A 95 3.73 -25.71 -6.33
C ILE A 95 5.16 -26.12 -5.98
N SER A 96 5.36 -27.16 -5.16
CA SER A 96 6.69 -27.72 -4.92
C SER A 96 7.27 -28.34 -6.17
N HIS A 97 6.48 -28.94 -7.06
CA HIS A 97 6.97 -29.52 -8.31
C HIS A 97 7.41 -28.43 -9.28
N ILE A 98 6.67 -27.33 -9.40
CA ILE A 98 7.03 -26.15 -10.21
C ILE A 98 8.26 -25.47 -9.61
N ILE A 99 8.27 -25.24 -8.30
CA ILE A 99 9.44 -24.68 -7.63
C ILE A 99 10.64 -25.62 -7.75
N ASN A 100 10.49 -26.94 -7.62
CA ASN A 100 11.58 -27.91 -7.75
C ASN A 100 12.05 -28.08 -9.21
N THR A 101 11.15 -27.98 -10.20
CA THR A 101 11.51 -27.99 -11.62
C THR A 101 12.17 -26.68 -12.04
N LEU A 102 11.71 -25.53 -11.53
CA LEU A 102 12.32 -24.22 -11.73
C LEU A 102 13.60 -24.02 -10.90
N GLN A 103 13.71 -24.68 -9.75
CA GLN A 103 14.92 -24.72 -8.95
C GLN A 103 16.00 -25.53 -9.68
N GLY A 104 15.65 -26.54 -10.47
CA GLY A 104 16.65 -27.36 -11.14
C GLY A 104 17.35 -28.28 -10.15
N SER A 105 17.49 -29.53 -10.56
CA SER A 105 18.13 -30.61 -9.83
C SER A 105 19.63 -30.30 -9.60
N ALA A 106 19.97 -29.62 -8.51
CA ALA A 106 21.34 -29.46 -8.07
C ALA A 106 21.42 -29.27 -6.54
N THR A 107 21.49 -30.42 -5.86
CA THR A 107 22.23 -30.72 -4.63
C THR A 107 22.10 -29.87 -3.36
N THR A 108 21.91 -30.64 -2.28
CA THR A 108 22.28 -30.44 -0.87
C THR A 108 21.32 -29.63 0.03
N THR A 109 20.61 -30.39 0.86
CA THR A 109 19.66 -30.03 1.93
C THR A 109 18.30 -29.53 1.43
N ALA A 110 17.24 -30.30 1.73
CA ALA A 110 15.86 -29.87 1.50
C ALA A 110 15.67 -28.50 2.15
N PRO A 111 15.33 -27.44 1.39
CA PRO A 111 15.14 -26.12 1.96
C PRO A 111 14.04 -26.22 3.03
N SER A 112 14.27 -25.62 4.20
CA SER A 112 13.29 -25.65 5.29
C SER A 112 11.92 -25.19 4.76
N ALA A 113 10.83 -25.76 5.27
CA ALA A 113 9.47 -25.39 4.85
C ALA A 113 9.25 -23.85 4.89
N GLN A 114 9.92 -23.18 5.84
CA GLN A 114 9.94 -21.72 5.95
C GLN A 114 10.63 -21.04 4.76
N ARG A 115 11.80 -21.51 4.30
CA ARG A 115 12.50 -20.94 3.13
C ARG A 115 11.65 -21.06 1.86
N HIS A 116 11.00 -22.21 1.65
CA HIS A 116 10.06 -22.40 0.54
C HIS A 116 8.88 -21.43 0.60
N GLN A 117 8.27 -21.27 1.77
CA GLN A 117 7.13 -20.36 1.95
C GLN A 117 7.50 -18.90 1.68
N LEU A 118 8.70 -18.47 2.11
CA LEU A 118 9.17 -17.11 1.82
C LEU A 118 9.44 -16.92 0.32
N TRP A 119 9.98 -17.93 -0.36
CA TRP A 119 10.14 -17.92 -1.81
C TRP A 119 8.81 -17.81 -2.55
N GLN A 120 7.81 -18.62 -2.15
CA GLN A 120 6.45 -18.57 -2.69
C GLN A 120 5.81 -17.19 -2.50
N ALA A 121 5.93 -16.64 -1.30
CA ALA A 121 5.41 -15.30 -0.99
C ALA A 121 6.04 -14.23 -1.90
N ARG A 122 7.36 -14.25 -2.11
CA ARG A 122 8.03 -13.30 -3.02
C ARG A 122 7.60 -13.47 -4.47
N LEU A 123 7.49 -14.71 -4.93
CA LEU A 123 7.05 -15.00 -6.29
C LEU A 123 5.63 -14.47 -6.51
N LEU A 124 4.72 -14.72 -5.59
CA LEU A 124 3.35 -14.20 -5.66
C LEU A 124 3.31 -12.67 -5.73
N LEU A 125 4.09 -11.99 -4.88
CA LEU A 125 4.16 -10.52 -4.87
C LEU A 125 4.74 -9.96 -6.17
N LYS A 126 5.78 -10.59 -6.73
CA LYS A 126 6.38 -10.14 -8.00
C LYS A 126 5.49 -10.40 -9.20
N LEU A 127 4.73 -11.50 -9.18
CA LEU A 127 3.69 -11.75 -10.18
C LEU A 127 2.57 -10.72 -10.09
N ALA A 128 2.16 -10.34 -8.88
CA ALA A 128 1.19 -9.27 -8.67
C ALA A 128 1.69 -7.96 -9.27
N GLU A 129 2.93 -7.60 -8.97
CA GLU A 129 3.60 -6.40 -9.49
C GLU A 129 3.66 -6.39 -11.03
N LEU A 130 4.06 -7.50 -11.64
CA LEU A 130 4.13 -7.63 -13.09
C LEU A 130 2.76 -7.49 -13.75
N LEU A 131 1.75 -8.18 -13.23
CA LEU A 131 0.37 -8.10 -13.74
C LEU A 131 -0.22 -6.70 -13.58
N CYS A 132 0.03 -6.03 -12.45
CA CYS A 132 -0.40 -4.65 -12.24
C CYS A 132 0.27 -3.69 -13.23
N ARG A 133 1.56 -3.88 -13.54
CA ARG A 133 2.29 -3.08 -14.53
C ARG A 133 1.73 -3.30 -15.94
N GLU A 134 1.57 -4.55 -16.36
CA GLU A 134 0.99 -4.90 -17.66
C GLU A 134 -0.43 -4.35 -17.82
N GLN A 135 -1.27 -4.46 -16.78
CA GLN A 135 -2.63 -3.91 -16.80
C GLN A 135 -2.61 -2.38 -16.96
N ARG A 136 -1.69 -1.69 -16.30
CA ARG A 136 -1.52 -0.24 -16.45
C ARG A 136 -1.08 0.14 -17.86
N GLU A 137 -0.10 -0.57 -18.42
CA GLU A 137 0.37 -0.35 -19.80
C GLU A 137 -0.75 -0.59 -20.82
N LEU A 138 -1.53 -1.67 -20.67
CA LEU A 138 -2.69 -1.95 -21.50
C LEU A 138 -3.75 -0.85 -21.38
N GLN A 139 -4.01 -0.34 -20.17
CA GLN A 139 -4.96 0.73 -19.95
C GLN A 139 -4.48 2.04 -20.60
N GLU A 140 -3.19 2.36 -20.51
CA GLU A 140 -2.58 3.49 -21.21
C GLU A 140 -2.72 3.34 -22.74
N ASP A 141 -2.46 2.16 -23.28
CA ASP A 141 -2.58 1.94 -24.72
C ASP A 141 -4.03 1.97 -25.20
N LEU A 142 -4.98 1.45 -24.42
CA LEU A 142 -6.41 1.58 -24.70
C LEU A 142 -6.87 3.04 -24.65
N THR A 143 -6.41 3.82 -23.67
CA THR A 143 -6.75 5.26 -23.60
C THR A 143 -6.16 6.02 -24.78
N ARG A 144 -4.91 5.75 -25.19
CA ARG A 144 -4.31 6.32 -26.40
C ARG A 144 -5.04 5.91 -27.67
N ALA A 145 -5.45 4.64 -27.78
CA ALA A 145 -6.23 4.15 -28.93
C ALA A 145 -7.59 4.85 -29.00
N ASN A 146 -8.28 5.00 -27.87
CA ASN A 146 -9.55 5.72 -27.79
C ASN A 146 -9.42 7.20 -28.17
N GLN A 147 -8.34 7.86 -27.73
CA GLN A 147 -8.05 9.25 -28.13
C GLN A 147 -7.86 9.36 -29.65
N ARG A 148 -7.04 8.48 -30.25
CA ARG A 148 -6.84 8.43 -31.70
C ARG A 148 -8.13 8.15 -32.47
N GLN A 149 -8.97 7.24 -31.98
CA GLN A 149 -10.29 6.98 -32.57
C GLN A 149 -11.18 8.22 -32.51
N GLY A 150 -11.20 8.90 -31.36
CA GLY A 150 -11.94 10.14 -31.18
C GLY A 150 -11.49 11.24 -32.14
N ASP A 151 -10.18 11.38 -32.36
CA ASP A 151 -9.64 12.40 -33.26
C ASP A 151 -9.91 12.06 -34.73
N LEU A 152 -9.76 10.80 -35.16
CA LEU A 152 -10.12 10.35 -36.51
C LEU A 152 -11.62 10.52 -36.81
N LEU A 153 -12.48 10.27 -35.81
CA LEU A 153 -13.93 10.47 -35.98
C LEU A 153 -14.29 11.95 -36.11
N LYS A 154 -13.61 12.85 -35.37
CA LYS A 154 -13.76 14.30 -35.55
C LYS A 154 -13.34 14.73 -36.97
N GLU A 155 -12.23 14.18 -37.47
CA GLU A 155 -11.75 14.46 -38.83
C GLU A 155 -12.72 13.98 -39.93
N LEU A 156 -13.36 12.81 -39.74
CA LEU A 156 -14.24 12.21 -40.74
C LEU A 156 -15.65 12.82 -40.80
N LYS A 157 -16.19 13.34 -39.69
CA LYS A 157 -17.59 13.82 -39.61
C LYS A 157 -17.78 15.32 -39.75
N GLY A 158 -16.70 16.11 -39.71
CA GLY A 158 -16.81 17.58 -39.62
C GLY A 158 -17.28 18.02 -38.23
N GLU A 159 -16.85 19.21 -37.81
CA GLU A 159 -16.80 19.67 -36.40
C GLU A 159 -18.14 19.83 -35.66
N ALA A 160 -19.28 19.49 -36.25
CA ALA A 160 -20.58 19.72 -35.62
C ALA A 160 -21.26 18.40 -35.25
N GLU A 161 -21.54 18.25 -33.94
CA GLU A 161 -22.42 17.24 -33.33
C GLU A 161 -21.79 15.87 -33.01
N MET A 162 -21.04 15.76 -31.89
CA MET A 162 -20.83 14.43 -31.30
C MET A 162 -20.37 14.38 -29.83
N GLN A 163 -20.81 15.30 -28.96
CA GLN A 163 -20.47 15.20 -27.53
C GLN A 163 -21.29 14.14 -26.77
N ASP A 164 -22.33 13.56 -27.39
CA ASP A 164 -23.40 12.82 -26.67
C ASP A 164 -23.54 11.31 -27.01
N LEU A 165 -22.72 10.74 -27.92
CA LEU A 165 -22.97 9.37 -28.42
C LEU A 165 -21.92 8.31 -28.03
N MET A 166 -20.92 8.65 -27.23
CA MET A 166 -19.92 7.66 -26.79
C MET A 166 -20.01 7.45 -25.27
N PRO A 167 -20.61 6.35 -24.78
CA PRO A 167 -20.32 5.93 -23.43
C PRO A 167 -18.81 5.68 -23.35
N SER A 168 -18.16 6.33 -22.39
CA SER A 168 -16.75 6.13 -22.12
C SER A 168 -16.52 4.65 -21.78
N LEU A 169 -15.91 3.90 -22.70
CA LEU A 169 -15.44 2.53 -22.40
C LEU A 169 -14.44 2.49 -21.24
N ALA A 170 -13.95 3.65 -20.77
CA ALA A 170 -13.15 3.75 -19.56
C ALA A 170 -13.90 3.33 -18.29
N GLU A 171 -15.24 3.34 -18.27
CA GLU A 171 -16.02 2.83 -17.13
C GLU A 171 -16.06 1.29 -17.07
N VAL A 172 -15.71 0.59 -18.16
CA VAL A 172 -15.82 -0.89 -18.24
C VAL A 172 -14.61 -1.62 -17.65
N THR A 173 -13.52 -0.91 -17.32
CA THR A 173 -12.30 -1.53 -16.79
C THR A 173 -11.79 -0.78 -15.57
N ALA A 174 -12.53 -0.88 -14.47
CA ALA A 174 -11.93 -0.62 -13.16
C ALA A 174 -10.68 -1.52 -13.01
N PRO A 175 -9.59 -1.05 -12.39
CA PRO A 175 -8.41 -1.86 -12.12
C PRO A 175 -8.79 -2.94 -11.10
N HIS A 176 -9.34 -4.05 -11.57
CA HIS A 176 -9.52 -5.22 -10.75
C HIS A 176 -8.14 -5.83 -10.58
N PHE A 177 -7.61 -5.86 -9.35
CA PHE A 177 -6.39 -6.58 -9.06
C PHE A 177 -6.59 -8.04 -9.51
N PRO A 178 -5.81 -8.56 -10.46
CA PRO A 178 -6.00 -9.92 -10.96
C PRO A 178 -5.69 -10.96 -9.87
N ILE A 179 -5.04 -10.55 -8.78
CA ILE A 179 -4.75 -11.37 -7.60
C ILE A 179 -5.58 -10.88 -6.42
N HIS A 180 -6.25 -11.82 -5.74
CA HIS A 180 -7.01 -11.53 -4.53
C HIS A 180 -6.14 -10.88 -3.46
N LEU A 181 -6.60 -9.72 -2.97
CA LEU A 181 -5.91 -8.90 -1.97
C LEU A 181 -5.49 -9.70 -0.71
N ASP A 182 -6.35 -10.61 -0.24
CA ASP A 182 -6.06 -11.49 0.90
C ASP A 182 -4.76 -12.29 0.73
N LYS A 183 -4.44 -12.69 -0.51
CA LYS A 183 -3.24 -13.47 -0.82
C LYS A 183 -2.00 -12.60 -0.75
N LEU A 184 -2.09 -11.34 -1.22
CA LEU A 184 -1.01 -10.36 -1.10
C LEU A 184 -0.74 -10.01 0.35
N ILE A 185 -1.80 -9.78 1.13
CA ILE A 185 -1.72 -9.51 2.58
C ILE A 185 -1.03 -10.67 3.31
N LYS A 186 -1.38 -11.93 2.98
CA LYS A 186 -0.72 -13.13 3.54
C LYS A 186 0.75 -13.24 3.13
N ALA A 187 1.07 -13.02 1.86
CA ALA A 187 2.44 -13.09 1.36
C ALA A 187 3.33 -12.04 2.05
N TRP A 188 2.87 -10.80 2.12
CA TRP A 188 3.53 -9.75 2.88
C TRP A 188 3.63 -10.08 4.37
N GLY A 189 2.57 -10.64 4.96
CA GLY A 189 2.57 -11.13 6.34
C GLY A 189 3.68 -12.15 6.58
N HIS A 190 3.86 -13.14 5.71
CA HIS A 190 4.94 -14.12 5.84
C HIS A 190 6.33 -13.49 5.79
N LEU A 191 6.54 -12.51 4.90
CA LEU A 191 7.82 -11.82 4.79
C LEU A 191 8.09 -10.92 6.00
N MET A 192 7.12 -10.10 6.40
CA MET A 192 7.25 -9.21 7.56
C MET A 192 7.49 -9.98 8.86
N LEU A 193 6.83 -11.13 9.04
CA LEU A 193 7.04 -11.99 10.20
C LEU A 193 8.42 -12.66 10.24
N ALA A 194 9.07 -12.79 9.08
CA ALA A 194 10.42 -13.34 8.97
C ALA A 194 11.52 -12.26 8.98
N GLY A 195 11.15 -10.99 8.83
CA GLY A 195 12.08 -9.87 8.86
C GLY A 195 12.41 -9.43 10.30
N ASP A 196 13.54 -8.75 10.44
CA ASP A 196 14.02 -8.27 11.75
C ASP A 196 13.25 -7.05 12.27
N ARG A 197 12.64 -6.28 11.36
CA ARG A 197 11.91 -5.05 11.70
C ARG A 197 10.44 -5.34 11.96
N GLN A 198 9.97 -4.93 13.14
CA GLN A 198 8.55 -4.99 13.50
C GLN A 198 7.88 -3.63 13.25
N PRO A 199 6.95 -3.52 12.28
CA PRO A 199 6.22 -2.29 12.07
C PRO A 199 5.26 -2.05 13.22
N TRP A 200 5.27 -0.84 13.76
CA TRP A 200 4.27 -0.37 14.74
C TRP A 200 3.13 0.42 14.09
N CYS A 201 3.35 0.90 12.86
CA CYS A 201 2.36 1.59 12.04
C CYS A 201 2.40 1.06 10.60
N LEU A 202 1.23 0.66 10.08
CA LEU A 202 1.01 0.32 8.66
C LEU A 202 0.20 1.43 7.99
N HIS A 203 0.57 1.75 6.75
CA HIS A 203 -0.20 2.62 5.87
C HIS A 203 -0.88 1.75 4.79
N CYS A 204 -2.21 1.62 4.87
CA CYS A 204 -3.00 0.90 3.87
C CYS A 204 -3.50 1.87 2.81
N PHE A 205 -3.20 1.64 1.53
CA PHE A 205 -3.74 2.48 0.46
C PHE A 205 -5.22 2.18 0.18
N THR A 206 -5.60 0.89 0.22
CA THR A 206 -6.96 0.42 -0.07
C THR A 206 -7.77 0.20 1.20
N ASN A 207 -9.07 0.54 1.16
CA ASN A 207 -10.00 0.24 2.25
C ASN A 207 -10.14 -1.28 2.46
N GLU A 208 -10.13 -2.08 1.40
CA GLU A 208 -10.26 -3.53 1.47
C GLU A 208 -9.15 -4.18 2.31
N ALA A 209 -7.90 -3.72 2.14
CA ALA A 209 -6.79 -4.23 2.95
C ALA A 209 -6.90 -3.84 4.42
N ALA A 210 -7.44 -2.65 4.71
CA ALA A 210 -7.71 -2.22 6.06
C ALA A 210 -8.82 -3.06 6.70
N GLU A 211 -9.91 -3.32 5.98
CA GLU A 211 -11.01 -4.16 6.48
C GLU A 211 -10.56 -5.59 6.78
N ALA A 212 -9.71 -6.19 5.93
CA ALA A 212 -9.14 -7.52 6.21
C ALA A 212 -8.35 -7.56 7.55
N LEU A 213 -7.61 -6.48 7.86
CA LEU A 213 -6.92 -6.36 9.16
C LEU A 213 -7.90 -6.07 10.31
N PHE A 214 -8.98 -5.33 10.05
CA PHE A 214 -10.02 -5.03 11.03
C PHE A 214 -10.79 -6.28 11.44
N GLU A 215 -11.15 -7.13 10.49
CA GLU A 215 -11.81 -8.42 10.75
C GLU A 215 -10.93 -9.31 11.62
N VAL A 216 -9.64 -9.43 11.31
CA VAL A 216 -8.71 -10.22 12.14
C VAL A 216 -8.58 -9.61 13.54
N ASN A 217 -8.53 -8.29 13.67
CA ASN A 217 -8.50 -7.63 14.97
C ASN A 217 -9.79 -7.91 15.77
N GLU A 218 -10.95 -7.86 15.12
CA GLU A 218 -12.25 -8.11 15.75
C GLU A 218 -12.38 -9.57 16.21
N VAL A 219 -11.95 -10.52 15.38
CA VAL A 219 -11.91 -11.94 15.74
C VAL A 219 -10.99 -12.19 16.95
N MET A 220 -9.87 -11.47 17.06
CA MET A 220 -8.91 -11.68 18.15
C MET A 220 -9.30 -10.96 19.45
N SER A 221 -9.83 -9.74 19.35
CA SER A 221 -10.07 -8.87 20.50
C SER A 221 -11.55 -8.74 20.89
N GLY A 222 -12.46 -9.24 20.04
CA GLY A 222 -13.91 -9.03 20.16
C GLY A 222 -14.35 -7.58 19.90
N LYS A 223 -13.45 -6.72 19.42
CA LYS A 223 -13.70 -5.29 19.20
C LYS A 223 -13.18 -4.86 17.84
N ARG A 224 -13.97 -4.05 17.14
CA ARG A 224 -13.50 -3.38 15.93
C ARG A 224 -12.46 -2.31 16.30
N PRO A 225 -11.43 -2.07 15.46
CA PRO A 225 -10.45 -1.02 15.68
C PRO A 225 -11.07 0.35 15.90
N SER A 226 -10.57 1.09 16.89
CA SER A 226 -11.07 2.43 17.20
C SER A 226 -10.34 3.48 16.36
N ARG A 227 -11.10 4.38 15.72
CA ARG A 227 -10.50 5.53 15.02
C ARG A 227 -9.98 6.52 16.05
N LEU A 228 -8.68 6.77 16.05
CA LEU A 228 -8.03 7.74 16.94
C LEU A 228 -8.19 9.16 16.45
N LEU A 229 -7.97 9.37 15.15
CA LEU A 229 -7.96 10.70 14.55
C LEU A 229 -8.29 10.66 13.06
N ARG A 230 -8.73 11.81 12.57
CA ARG A 230 -8.96 12.12 11.16
C ARG A 230 -8.35 13.48 10.88
N LEU A 231 -7.38 13.53 9.97
CA LEU A 231 -6.69 14.75 9.60
C LEU A 231 -6.98 15.10 8.15
N PRO A 232 -7.38 16.34 7.82
CA PRO A 232 -7.38 16.79 6.44
C PRO A 232 -5.95 16.79 5.91
N LEU A 233 -5.79 16.23 4.70
CA LEU A 233 -4.55 16.35 3.94
C LEU A 233 -4.80 17.36 2.81
N PRO A 234 -3.86 18.28 2.57
CA PRO A 234 -4.03 19.21 1.48
C PRO A 234 -3.75 18.46 0.16
N GLN A 235 -4.59 18.67 -0.84
CA GLN A 235 -4.49 17.98 -2.13
C GLN A 235 -3.32 18.52 -2.94
N ALA A 236 -2.26 17.72 -3.10
CA ALA A 236 -1.06 18.07 -3.84
C ALA A 236 -1.32 18.09 -5.35
N ASP A 237 -1.89 19.19 -5.85
CA ASP A 237 -1.93 19.51 -7.28
C ASP A 237 -0.80 20.48 -7.61
N VAL A 238 0.45 20.03 -7.36
CA VAL A 238 1.64 20.84 -7.59
C VAL A 238 2.63 20.10 -8.45
N ASP A 239 3.22 20.87 -9.37
CA ASP A 239 4.37 20.50 -10.18
C ASP A 239 5.45 19.78 -9.34
N PRO A 240 5.88 18.57 -9.74
CA PRO A 240 6.91 17.79 -9.05
C PRO A 240 8.13 18.62 -8.60
N HIS A 241 8.55 19.61 -9.38
CA HIS A 241 9.73 20.43 -9.07
C HIS A 241 9.55 21.34 -7.84
N HIS A 242 8.33 21.77 -7.55
CA HIS A 242 8.04 22.67 -6.42
C HIS A 242 7.51 21.92 -5.19
N TYR A 243 7.18 20.63 -5.35
CA TYR A 243 6.59 19.81 -4.31
C TYR A 243 7.45 19.77 -3.04
N GLU A 244 8.75 19.48 -3.15
CA GLU A 244 9.60 19.29 -1.98
C GLU A 244 9.79 20.58 -1.17
N THR A 245 9.99 21.71 -1.85
CA THR A 245 10.12 23.02 -1.19
C THR A 245 8.85 23.39 -0.43
N LYS A 246 7.68 23.20 -1.06
CA LYS A 246 6.38 23.46 -0.41
C LYS A 246 6.11 22.49 0.74
N ARG A 247 6.44 21.21 0.58
CA ARG A 247 6.35 20.19 1.63
C ARG A 247 7.23 20.57 2.82
N GLN A 248 8.47 21.00 2.59
CA GLN A 248 9.38 21.40 3.67
C GLN A 248 8.87 22.65 4.40
N THR A 249 8.40 23.65 3.66
CA THR A 249 7.83 24.88 4.24
C THR A 249 6.63 24.56 5.13
N TRP A 250 5.66 23.80 4.62
CA TRP A 250 4.52 23.33 5.39
C TRP A 250 4.95 22.54 6.64
N ARG A 251 5.90 21.61 6.48
CA ARG A 251 6.42 20.80 7.58
C ARG A 251 7.12 21.62 8.66
N GLN A 252 7.70 22.76 8.32
CA GLN A 252 8.29 23.69 9.29
C GLN A 252 7.19 24.43 10.05
N GLU A 253 6.15 24.89 9.36
CA GLU A 253 4.99 25.57 9.98
C GLU A 253 4.26 24.66 10.97
N VAL A 254 4.04 23.39 10.62
CA VAL A 254 3.36 22.41 11.49
C VAL A 254 4.32 21.53 12.29
N ALA A 255 5.61 21.90 12.41
CA ALA A 255 6.64 21.05 13.00
C ALA A 255 6.30 20.64 14.44
N GLU A 256 5.93 21.61 15.29
CA GLU A 256 5.61 21.36 16.69
C GLU A 256 4.38 20.45 16.85
N CYS A 257 3.31 20.74 16.10
CA CYS A 257 2.10 19.91 16.09
C CYS A 257 2.40 18.48 15.63
N ARG A 258 3.22 18.32 14.58
CA ARG A 258 3.60 17.00 14.04
C ARG A 258 4.44 16.19 15.03
N GLU A 259 5.40 16.82 15.71
CA GLU A 259 6.22 16.15 16.71
C GLU A 259 5.40 15.70 17.93
N GLN A 260 4.49 16.56 18.41
CA GLN A 260 3.57 16.21 19.49
C GLN A 260 2.62 15.07 19.08
N LEU A 261 2.08 15.10 17.87
CA LEU A 261 1.25 14.01 17.33
C LEU A 261 2.03 12.69 17.23
N ALA A 262 3.26 12.72 16.73
CA ALA A 262 4.08 11.53 16.61
C ALA A 262 4.41 10.93 17.99
N GLY A 263 4.74 11.77 18.98
CA GLY A 263 5.00 11.35 20.35
C GLY A 263 3.78 10.70 21.01
N GLU A 264 2.60 11.31 20.89
CA GLU A 264 1.35 10.76 21.42
C GLU A 264 0.97 9.44 20.75
N LEU A 265 1.11 9.33 19.42
CA LEU A 265 0.81 8.10 18.69
C LEU A 265 1.74 6.95 19.09
N GLN A 266 3.03 7.22 19.29
CA GLN A 266 3.97 6.21 19.79
C GLN A 266 3.65 5.81 21.23
N ALA A 267 3.31 6.77 22.09
CA ALA A 267 2.90 6.48 23.47
C ALA A 267 1.65 5.59 23.51
N ILE A 268 0.66 5.86 22.65
CA ILE A 268 -0.56 5.06 22.52
C ILE A 268 -0.25 3.67 21.96
N ALA A 269 0.64 3.55 20.96
CA ALA A 269 1.06 2.25 20.44
C ALA A 269 1.78 1.40 21.51
N ALA A 270 2.55 2.05 22.38
CA ALA A 270 3.32 1.38 23.44
C ALA A 270 2.47 1.01 24.67
N GLN A 271 1.58 1.89 25.13
CA GLN A 271 0.88 1.76 26.42
C GLN A 271 -0.64 1.63 26.30
N GLY A 272 -1.19 1.84 25.10
CA GLY A 272 -2.62 1.95 24.87
C GLY A 272 -3.17 3.37 25.07
N PRO A 273 -4.45 3.59 24.72
CA PRO A 273 -5.07 4.90 24.80
C PRO A 273 -5.45 5.25 26.24
N THR A 274 -5.06 6.43 26.70
CA THR A 274 -5.49 7.01 27.98
C THR A 274 -6.44 8.17 27.74
N SER A 275 -7.27 8.51 28.73
CA SER A 275 -8.21 9.65 28.60
C SER A 275 -7.47 10.96 28.30
N SER A 276 -6.29 11.15 28.91
CA SER A 276 -5.40 12.28 28.65
C SER A 276 -4.84 12.27 27.23
N SER A 277 -4.36 11.13 26.73
CA SER A 277 -3.79 11.05 25.37
C SER A 277 -4.85 11.28 24.29
N LEU A 278 -6.08 10.79 24.49
CA LEU A 278 -7.19 11.06 23.56
C LEU A 278 -7.61 12.53 23.54
N THR A 279 -7.64 13.19 24.70
CA THR A 279 -7.93 14.64 24.80
C THR A 279 -6.80 15.46 24.17
N HIS A 280 -5.55 15.01 24.32
CA HIS A 280 -4.42 15.67 23.70
C HIS A 280 -4.45 15.51 22.17
N LEU A 281 -4.70 14.29 21.68
CA LEU A 281 -4.83 14.02 20.24
C LEU A 281 -5.95 14.82 19.59
N SER A 282 -7.11 14.96 20.23
CA SER A 282 -8.22 15.74 19.67
C SER A 282 -7.87 17.23 19.56
N ARG A 283 -7.18 17.78 20.56
CA ARG A 283 -6.65 19.15 20.52
C ARG A 283 -5.63 19.31 19.39
N LEU A 284 -4.70 18.38 19.24
CA LEU A 284 -3.69 18.42 18.17
C LEU A 284 -4.32 18.28 16.78
N ALA A 285 -5.33 17.43 16.62
CA ALA A 285 -6.08 17.30 15.37
C ALA A 285 -6.83 18.59 15.01
N ALA A 286 -7.38 19.31 16.00
CA ALA A 286 -7.99 20.62 15.79
C ALA A 286 -6.96 21.68 15.37
N LEU A 287 -5.78 21.69 16.00
CA LEU A 287 -4.67 22.58 15.60
C LEU A 287 -4.20 22.29 14.18
N TRP A 288 -4.05 21.02 13.81
CA TRP A 288 -3.72 20.61 12.44
C TRP A 288 -4.78 21.09 11.44
N THR A 289 -6.05 20.89 11.76
CA THR A 289 -7.16 21.32 10.90
C THR A 289 -7.19 22.83 10.71
N SER A 290 -7.00 23.60 11.80
CA SER A 290 -6.90 25.06 11.73
C SER A 290 -5.71 25.53 10.90
N ALA A 291 -4.55 24.88 11.04
CA ALA A 291 -3.38 25.20 10.22
C ALA A 291 -3.67 24.94 8.74
N HIS A 292 -4.29 23.81 8.43
CA HIS A 292 -4.67 23.43 7.06
C HIS A 292 -5.65 24.42 6.42
N GLU A 293 -6.63 24.91 7.19
CA GLU A 293 -7.61 25.89 6.70
C GLU A 293 -7.01 27.27 6.48
N GLN A 294 -6.06 27.69 7.33
CA GLN A 294 -5.44 29.01 7.22
C GLN A 294 -4.34 29.05 6.15
N HIS A 295 -3.60 27.96 6.00
CA HIS A 295 -2.38 27.89 5.17
C HIS A 295 -2.49 26.64 4.30
N ASN A 296 -3.28 26.69 3.23
CA ASN A 296 -3.26 25.59 2.26
C ASN A 296 -1.94 25.69 1.47
N PRO A 297 -0.97 24.77 1.65
CA PRO A 297 0.33 24.88 1.00
C PRO A 297 0.23 24.81 -0.54
N TRP A 298 -0.89 24.30 -1.04
CA TRP A 298 -1.14 24.14 -2.47
C TRP A 298 -1.97 25.27 -3.07
N SER A 299 -2.57 26.17 -2.28
CA SER A 299 -3.20 27.37 -2.84
C SER A 299 -2.12 28.30 -3.40
N GLY A 300 -2.05 28.44 -4.72
CA GLY A 300 -1.15 29.39 -5.36
C GLY A 300 -1.49 30.86 -4.97
N PRO A 301 -0.55 31.80 -5.16
CA PRO A 301 -0.77 33.22 -4.89
C PRO A 301 -1.89 33.87 -5.74
N THR A 302 -2.34 33.17 -6.78
CA THR A 302 -3.40 33.61 -7.68
C THR A 302 -4.59 32.68 -7.55
N GLY A 303 -5.58 33.07 -6.72
CA GLY A 303 -6.98 32.61 -6.67
C GLY A 303 -7.37 31.42 -7.55
N ALA A 304 -6.72 30.28 -7.37
CA ALA A 304 -7.11 29.05 -8.03
C ALA A 304 -8.52 28.71 -7.54
N PRO A 305 -9.43 28.27 -8.42
CA PRO A 305 -10.82 28.06 -8.06
C PRO A 305 -10.86 27.14 -6.84
N VAL A 306 -11.51 27.64 -5.77
CA VAL A 306 -11.92 26.82 -4.64
C VAL A 306 -12.49 25.53 -5.22
N PRO A 307 -12.02 24.34 -4.80
CA PRO A 307 -12.46 23.07 -5.37
C PRO A 307 -13.98 23.09 -5.44
N ALA A 308 -14.52 22.77 -6.63
CA ALA A 308 -15.95 22.84 -6.89
C ALA A 308 -16.72 22.22 -5.72
N LYS A 309 -17.74 22.92 -5.21
CA LYS A 309 -18.63 22.44 -4.14
C LYS A 309 -19.00 20.98 -4.43
N GLY A 310 -18.43 20.04 -3.66
CA GLY A 310 -18.64 18.61 -3.85
C GLY A 310 -17.37 17.75 -3.98
N CYS A 311 -16.19 18.34 -4.22
CA CYS A 311 -14.95 17.56 -4.19
C CYS A 311 -14.57 17.22 -2.74
N ALA A 312 -14.57 15.93 -2.40
CA ALA A 312 -14.25 15.47 -1.05
C ALA A 312 -12.78 15.77 -0.74
N THR A 313 -12.53 16.54 0.32
CA THR A 313 -11.17 16.78 0.80
C THR A 313 -10.53 15.45 1.19
N PRO A 314 -9.30 15.16 0.75
CA PRO A 314 -8.62 13.94 1.17
C PRO A 314 -8.30 14.04 2.67
N HIS A 315 -8.49 12.93 3.38
CA HIS A 315 -8.19 12.81 4.79
C HIS A 315 -7.29 11.63 5.07
N LEU A 316 -6.52 11.70 6.15
CA LEU A 316 -5.84 10.58 6.75
C LEU A 316 -6.59 10.15 8.01
N GLU A 317 -7.05 8.92 8.06
CA GLU A 317 -7.64 8.31 9.25
C GLU A 317 -6.62 7.38 9.91
N ILE A 318 -6.41 7.51 11.22
CA ILE A 318 -5.55 6.60 11.98
C ILE A 318 -6.40 5.80 12.95
N TYR A 319 -6.24 4.49 12.91
CA TYR A 319 -6.95 3.52 13.71
C TYR A 319 -5.98 2.84 14.68
N LEU A 320 -6.48 2.57 15.88
CA LEU A 320 -5.81 1.76 16.87
C LEU A 320 -6.28 0.31 16.77
N LEU A 321 -5.33 -0.59 16.57
CA LEU A 321 -5.53 -2.02 16.63
C LEU A 321 -5.31 -2.49 18.08
N SER A 322 -6.17 -3.38 18.56
CA SER A 322 -6.10 -3.91 19.93
C SER A 322 -4.93 -4.89 20.15
N GLN A 323 -4.21 -5.23 19.08
CA GLN A 323 -3.07 -6.13 19.08
C GLN A 323 -1.93 -5.53 18.24
N PRO A 324 -0.67 -5.95 18.48
CA PRO A 324 0.45 -5.57 17.63
C PRO A 324 0.24 -6.05 16.19
N ILE A 325 0.74 -5.30 15.21
CA ILE A 325 0.63 -5.65 13.78
C ILE A 325 1.19 -7.04 13.49
N THR A 326 2.32 -7.39 14.09
CA THR A 326 2.94 -8.73 13.92
C THR A 326 2.03 -9.85 14.40
N THR A 327 1.30 -9.66 15.49
CA THR A 327 0.32 -10.63 16.00
C THR A 327 -0.85 -10.79 15.03
N LEU A 328 -1.36 -9.69 14.48
CA LEU A 328 -2.46 -9.71 13.51
C LEU A 328 -2.03 -10.39 12.21
N LEU A 329 -0.86 -10.05 11.67
CA LEU A 329 -0.30 -10.70 10.48
C LEU A 329 -0.05 -12.19 10.70
N ALA A 330 0.44 -12.58 11.88
CA ALA A 330 0.62 -13.99 12.23
C ALA A 330 -0.71 -14.76 12.19
N ARG A 331 -1.76 -14.16 12.77
CA ARG A 331 -3.11 -14.74 12.76
C ARG A 331 -3.67 -14.85 11.34
N LEU A 332 -3.51 -13.81 10.53
CA LEU A 332 -3.96 -13.77 9.14
C LEU A 332 -3.26 -14.84 8.29
N CYS A 333 -1.98 -15.09 8.59
CA CYS A 333 -1.17 -16.16 8.01
C CYS A 333 -1.48 -17.57 8.56
N GLY A 334 -2.46 -17.72 9.45
CA GLY A 334 -2.79 -19.01 10.10
C GLY A 334 -1.71 -19.54 11.05
N ARG A 335 -0.70 -18.73 11.40
CA ARG A 335 0.38 -19.11 12.30
C ARG A 335 -0.02 -18.81 13.75
N LYS A 336 0.23 -19.76 14.65
CA LYS A 336 0.25 -19.45 16.09
C LYS A 336 1.47 -18.55 16.31
N HIS A 337 1.27 -17.36 16.84
CA HIS A 337 2.36 -16.43 17.11
C HIS A 337 3.27 -17.03 18.20
N THR A 338 4.36 -17.68 17.79
CA THR A 338 5.43 -18.12 18.69
C THR A 338 6.37 -16.94 18.87
N ALA A 339 5.97 -15.99 19.72
CA ALA A 339 6.76 -14.81 20.05
C ALA A 339 8.14 -15.26 20.54
N THR A 340 9.16 -15.11 19.71
CA THR A 340 10.56 -15.40 20.07
C THR A 340 11.20 -14.21 20.82
N ALA A 341 10.57 -13.04 20.74
CA ALA A 341 10.88 -11.86 21.53
C ALA A 341 9.58 -11.18 21.96
N ALA A 342 9.57 -10.57 23.16
CA ALA A 342 8.44 -9.77 23.61
C ALA A 342 8.19 -8.64 22.60
N PRO A 343 6.95 -8.43 22.14
CA PRO A 343 6.66 -7.38 21.17
C PRO A 343 7.00 -6.02 21.80
N GLN A 344 7.76 -5.20 21.07
CA GLN A 344 8.15 -3.86 21.51
C GLN A 344 6.91 -2.94 21.71
N TRP A 345 5.81 -3.26 21.04
CA TRP A 345 4.58 -2.50 21.00
C TRP A 345 3.43 -3.36 21.50
N SER A 346 2.55 -2.79 22.32
CA SER A 346 1.35 -3.48 22.80
C SER A 346 0.20 -3.40 21.80
N HIS A 347 0.18 -2.36 20.98
CA HIS A 347 -0.85 -2.09 19.99
C HIS A 347 -0.23 -1.77 18.63
N GLY A 348 -1.00 -2.00 17.56
CA GLY A 348 -0.66 -1.59 16.20
C GLY A 348 -1.44 -0.33 15.79
N LEU A 349 -0.85 0.49 14.93
CA LEU A 349 -1.56 1.59 14.27
C LEU A 349 -1.77 1.27 12.79
N LEU A 350 -2.94 1.67 12.29
CA LEU A 350 -3.27 1.61 10.87
C LEU A 350 -3.64 2.98 10.36
N ALA A 351 -2.93 3.47 9.35
CA ALA A 351 -3.23 4.71 8.66
C ALA A 351 -3.90 4.41 7.30
N LEU A 352 -4.99 5.10 7.02
CA LEU A 352 -5.82 4.89 5.84
C LEU A 352 -6.16 6.25 5.20
N PRO A 353 -5.78 6.49 3.93
CA PRO A 353 -6.25 7.66 3.21
C PRO A 353 -7.72 7.46 2.82
N SER A 354 -8.56 8.45 3.11
CA SER A 354 -9.99 8.41 2.88
C SER A 354 -10.43 9.65 2.10
N ARG A 355 -11.17 9.44 1.02
CA ARG A 355 -11.85 10.51 0.24
C ARG A 355 -13.33 10.59 0.58
N ARG A 356 -13.78 9.98 1.68
CA ARG A 356 -15.19 10.03 2.06
C ARG A 356 -15.52 11.45 2.53
N THR A 357 -16.48 12.10 1.87
CA THR A 357 -17.11 13.30 2.40
C THR A 357 -17.57 12.99 3.81
N ALA A 358 -17.30 13.90 4.76
CA ALA A 358 -17.70 13.70 6.14
C ALA A 358 -19.22 13.53 6.21
N THR A 359 -19.70 12.29 6.21
CA THR A 359 -21.05 11.99 6.62
C THR A 359 -21.05 12.15 8.14
N CYS A 360 -21.31 13.38 8.58
CA CYS A 360 -21.62 13.68 9.97
C CYS A 360 -22.92 12.95 10.34
N LYS A 361 -22.81 11.67 10.68
CA LYS A 361 -23.77 10.98 11.53
C LYS A 361 -22.97 10.41 12.69
N GLY A 362 -22.98 11.18 13.78
CA GLY A 362 -22.46 10.78 15.08
C GLY A 362 -23.30 9.70 15.73
#